data_AF-A0A183J864-F1
#
_entry.id   AF-A0A183J864-F1
#
_cell.length_a   1.000
_cell.length_b   1.000
_cell.length_c   1.000
_cell.angle_alpha   90.00
_cell.angle_beta   90.00
_cell.angle_gamma   90.00
#
_symmetry.space_group_name_H-M   'P 1'
#
loop_
_entity.id
_entity.type
_entity.pdbx_description
1 polymer ?
#
loop_
_entity_poly.entity_id
_entity_poly.type
_entity_poly.pdbx_seq_one_letter_code
_entity_poly.pdbx_strand_id
1 'polypeptide(L)'
;MSRNRRSSCLVFSTMRLAVKFVMKCHINIYFLQFRRSIGIFPSTCVARVYSNERVMQVLQNVNLWDGTKSLRLYRDQVVFAESEEPDGLVPIRTEKDHRINCPATYLICLN
;
A
#
# COMPACT_ATOMS: atom_id res chain seq x y z
N MET A 1 -14.63 -29.15 4.90
CA MET A 1 -13.39 -28.72 4.20
C MET A 1 -13.29 -27.19 4.25
N SER A 2 -12.36 -26.68 5.07
CA SER A 2 -12.15 -25.26 5.31
C SER A 2 -11.50 -24.58 4.09
N ARG A 3 -12.23 -23.70 3.39
CA ARG A 3 -11.67 -22.84 2.34
C ARG A 3 -11.22 -21.53 2.96
N ASN A 4 -9.94 -21.48 3.31
CA ASN A 4 -9.20 -20.32 3.80
C ASN A 4 -9.27 -19.17 2.75
N ARG A 5 -10.25 -18.26 2.87
CA ARG A 5 -10.44 -17.13 1.96
C ARG A 5 -9.52 -15.99 2.37
N ARG A 6 -8.32 -15.96 1.81
CA ARG A 6 -7.38 -14.83 1.94
C ARG A 6 -8.03 -13.53 1.43
N SER A 7 -8.14 -12.56 2.33
CA SER A 7 -8.65 -11.20 2.11
C SER A 7 -7.54 -10.33 1.52
N SER A 8 -7.85 -9.51 0.52
CA SER A 8 -6.94 -8.50 -0.06
C SER A 8 -7.65 -7.16 -0.05
N CYS A 9 -6.93 -6.09 0.32
CA CYS A 9 -7.45 -4.74 0.58
C CYS A 9 -7.05 -3.77 -0.56
N LEU A 10 -7.62 -2.56 -0.63
CA LEU A 10 -7.21 -1.52 -1.60
C LEU A 10 -6.89 -0.24 -0.83
N VAL A 11 -5.96 0.58 -1.34
CA VAL A 11 -5.63 1.89 -0.73
C VAL A 11 -5.45 2.96 -1.80
N PHE A 12 -5.82 4.19 -1.45
CA PHE A 12 -5.73 5.38 -2.29
C PHE A 12 -4.33 6.00 -2.26
N SER A 13 -3.78 6.33 -3.42
CA SER A 13 -2.41 6.87 -3.56
C SER A 13 -2.35 8.39 -3.75
N THR A 14 -3.46 9.06 -4.08
CA THR A 14 -3.44 10.51 -4.34
C THR A 14 -4.65 11.22 -3.74
N MET A 15 -4.34 12.28 -2.97
CA MET A 15 -5.21 13.21 -2.22
C MET A 15 -5.37 12.96 -0.72
N ARG A 16 -5.19 14.06 0.01
CA ARG A 16 -5.10 14.31 1.46
C ARG A 16 -6.21 13.73 2.37
N LEU A 17 -7.10 12.87 1.91
CA LEU A 17 -8.11 12.23 2.76
C LEU A 17 -8.62 10.95 2.08
N ALA A 18 -8.17 9.80 2.55
CA ALA A 18 -8.97 8.56 2.53
C ALA A 18 -8.31 7.48 3.39
N VAL A 19 -8.63 7.53 4.69
CA VAL A 19 -8.47 6.43 5.63
C VAL A 19 -9.20 5.18 5.10
N LYS A 20 -8.46 4.06 5.02
CA LYS A 20 -8.86 2.63 4.97
C LYS A 20 -10.17 2.26 4.29
N PHE A 21 -10.18 1.54 3.14
CA PHE A 21 -11.25 0.58 2.80
C PHE A 21 -10.84 -0.54 1.83
N VAL A 22 -11.32 -1.75 2.13
CA VAL A 22 -11.05 -3.05 1.47
C VAL A 22 -12.12 -3.34 0.41
N MET A 23 -11.74 -3.72 -0.82
CA MET A 23 -12.67 -4.33 -1.80
C MET A 23 -11.95 -5.42 -2.62
N LYS A 24 -12.63 -6.57 -2.79
CA LYS A 24 -12.20 -7.73 -3.58
C LYS A 24 -13.08 -7.79 -4.82
N CYS A 25 -12.54 -7.49 -6.00
CA CYS A 25 -13.27 -7.61 -7.26
C CYS A 25 -12.68 -8.71 -8.15
N HIS A 26 -13.55 -9.58 -8.67
CA HIS A 26 -13.25 -10.69 -9.58
C HIS A 26 -13.47 -10.33 -11.06
N ILE A 27 -13.85 -9.08 -11.32
CA ILE A 27 -14.19 -8.48 -12.63
C ILE A 27 -13.61 -7.07 -12.58
N ASN A 28 -13.03 -6.57 -13.68
CA ASN A 28 -12.28 -5.31 -13.83
C ASN A 28 -13.07 -4.00 -13.54
N ILE A 29 -13.96 -3.98 -12.56
CA ILE A 29 -14.76 -2.82 -12.16
C ILE A 29 -14.51 -2.58 -10.67
N TYR A 30 -13.78 -1.51 -10.34
CA TYR A 30 -13.42 -1.18 -8.96
C TYR A 30 -14.51 -0.33 -8.31
N PHE A 31 -15.44 -0.96 -7.59
CA PHE A 31 -16.37 -0.25 -6.71
C PHE A 31 -15.69 -0.02 -5.37
N LEU A 32 -15.62 1.24 -4.93
CA LEU A 32 -15.13 1.61 -3.61
C LEU A 32 -16.31 2.08 -2.77
N GLN A 33 -16.51 1.44 -1.63
CA GLN A 33 -17.52 1.83 -0.66
C GLN A 33 -16.87 2.72 0.40
N PHE A 34 -17.17 4.03 0.35
CA PHE A 34 -16.72 5.00 1.35
C PHE A 34 -17.90 5.41 2.22
N ARG A 35 -17.87 5.13 3.53
CA ARG A 35 -18.84 5.63 4.53
C ARG A 35 -20.32 5.60 4.10
N ARG A 36 -20.76 4.52 3.43
CA ARG A 36 -22.13 4.27 2.88
C ARG A 36 -22.44 4.87 1.50
N SER A 37 -21.49 5.49 0.80
CA SER A 37 -21.62 5.88 -0.61
C SER A 37 -20.81 4.97 -1.52
N ILE A 38 -21.41 4.58 -2.65
CA ILE A 38 -20.73 3.93 -3.78
C ILE A 38 -20.38 5.02 -4.78
N GLY A 39 -19.13 5.05 -5.23
CA GLY A 39 -18.64 6.03 -6.20
C GLY A 39 -17.76 5.39 -7.28
N ILE A 40 -17.58 6.12 -8.37
CA ILE A 40 -16.62 5.78 -9.43
C ILE A 40 -15.32 6.51 -9.12
N PHE A 41 -14.22 5.78 -9.20
CA PHE A 41 -12.89 6.34 -9.00
C PHE A 41 -12.01 5.97 -10.20
N PRO A 42 -11.01 6.81 -10.54
CA PRO A 42 -9.98 6.42 -11.49
C PRO A 42 -9.28 5.16 -11.01
N SER A 43 -9.07 4.20 -11.92
CA SER A 43 -8.29 2.99 -11.62
C SER A 43 -6.86 3.30 -11.19
N THR A 44 -6.34 4.46 -11.59
CA THR A 44 -5.01 4.97 -11.19
C THR A 44 -4.94 5.39 -9.72
N CYS A 45 -6.08 5.59 -9.06
CA CYS A 45 -6.15 5.96 -7.65
C CYS A 45 -6.28 4.75 -6.72
N VAL A 46 -6.24 3.51 -7.25
CA VAL A 46 -6.38 2.29 -6.45
C VAL A 46 -5.22 1.35 -6.68
N ALA A 47 -4.76 0.71 -5.60
CA ALA A 47 -3.77 -0.35 -5.68
C ALA A 47 -4.13 -1.49 -4.72
N ARG A 48 -3.90 -2.73 -5.19
CA ARG A 48 -4.12 -3.97 -4.44
C ARG A 48 -3.17 -4.03 -3.24
N VAL A 49 -3.69 -4.52 -2.12
CA VAL A 49 -2.97 -4.91 -0.90
C VAL A 49 -3.04 -6.42 -0.80
N TYR A 50 -1.90 -7.08 -0.72
CA TYR A 50 -1.78 -8.50 -0.51
C TYR A 50 -1.91 -8.85 0.98
N SER A 51 -2.22 -10.11 1.29
CA SER A 51 -2.55 -10.51 2.66
C SER A 51 -1.37 -10.45 3.64
N ASN A 52 -0.14 -10.40 3.14
CA ASN A 52 1.10 -10.23 3.91
C ASN A 52 1.51 -8.76 4.07
N GLU A 53 0.76 -7.82 3.49
CA GLU A 53 1.15 -6.42 3.47
C GLU A 53 0.34 -5.58 4.46
N ARG A 54 1.03 -4.59 5.03
CA ARG A 54 0.50 -3.51 5.83
C ARG A 54 0.57 -2.22 5.03
N VAL A 55 -0.45 -1.41 5.21
CA VAL A 55 -0.54 -0.10 4.56
C VAL A 55 0.20 0.90 5.41
N MET A 56 1.27 1.49 4.87
CA MET A 56 2.12 2.44 5.58
C MET A 56 2.16 3.78 4.87
N GLN A 57 2.37 4.85 5.63
CA GLN A 57 2.64 6.19 5.13
C GLN A 57 4.12 6.53 5.32
N VAL A 58 4.73 7.13 4.30
CA VAL A 58 6.11 7.61 4.34
C VAL A 58 6.19 8.91 5.15
N LEU A 59 7.07 8.95 6.15
CA LEU A 59 7.18 10.08 7.08
C LEU A 59 7.99 11.26 6.52
N GLN A 60 8.90 10.99 5.58
CA GLN A 60 9.77 12.00 4.99
C GLN A 60 10.24 11.60 3.58
N ASN A 61 10.68 12.60 2.79
CA ASN A 61 11.28 12.33 1.49
C ASN A 61 12.56 11.50 1.68
N VAL A 62 12.66 10.36 1.00
CA VAL A 62 13.83 9.48 1.09
C VAL A 62 14.19 8.91 -0.28
N ASN A 63 15.49 8.82 -0.55
CA ASN A 63 16.02 8.11 -1.70
C ASN A 63 16.58 6.77 -1.19
N LEU A 64 15.95 5.68 -1.61
CA LEU A 64 16.37 4.33 -1.28
C LEU A 64 17.23 3.77 -2.41
N TRP A 65 18.23 2.97 -2.04
CA TRP A 65 19.14 2.30 -2.95
C TRP A 65 19.49 0.92 -2.40
N ASP A 66 19.36 -0.12 -3.22
CA ASP A 66 19.66 -1.52 -2.85
C ASP A 66 20.92 -2.08 -3.53
N GLY A 67 21.71 -1.23 -4.20
CA GLY A 67 22.85 -1.65 -5.03
C GLY A 67 22.52 -1.80 -6.51
N THR A 68 21.25 -1.95 -6.87
CA THR A 68 20.80 -2.20 -8.25
C THR A 68 19.76 -1.19 -8.75
N LYS A 69 18.90 -0.70 -7.85
CA LYS A 69 17.78 0.18 -8.17
C LYS A 69 17.70 1.32 -7.17
N SER A 70 17.36 2.50 -7.69
CA SER A 70 17.02 3.67 -6.86
C SER A 70 15.51 3.89 -6.86
N LEU A 71 14.96 4.20 -5.70
CA LEU A 71 13.56 4.57 -5.55
C LEU A 71 13.44 5.78 -4.64
N ARG A 72 12.88 6.86 -5.18
CA ARG A 72 12.53 8.05 -4.40
C ARG A 72 11.11 7.93 -3.87
N LEU A 73 10.98 7.98 -2.56
CA LEU A 73 9.71 8.09 -1.87
C LEU A 73 9.49 9.52 -1.40
N TYR A 74 8.24 9.95 -1.42
CA TYR A 74 7.84 11.27 -0.94
C TYR A 74 7.11 11.17 0.39
N ARG A 75 7.23 12.21 1.22
CA ARG A 75 6.44 12.35 2.43
C ARG A 75 4.95 12.23 2.11
N ASP A 76 4.22 11.56 2.99
CA ASP A 76 2.80 11.27 2.90
C ASP A 76 2.40 10.29 1.78
N GLN A 77 3.38 9.76 1.03
CA GLN A 77 3.12 8.68 0.07
C GLN A 77 2.71 7.40 0.80
N VAL A 78 1.74 6.69 0.22
CA VAL A 78 1.32 5.37 0.70
C VAL A 78 2.17 4.29 0.05
N VAL A 79 2.64 3.34 0.87
CA VAL A 79 3.34 2.13 0.43
C VAL A 79 2.76 0.90 1.11
N PHE A 80 3.02 -0.27 0.52
CA PHE A 80 2.61 -1.56 1.04
C PHE A 80 3.83 -2.26 1.60
N ALA A 81 3.90 -2.41 2.90
CA ALA A 81 5.06 -2.94 3.61
C ALA A 81 4.79 -4.37 4.07
N GLU A 82 5.74 -5.26 3.88
CA GLU A 82 5.67 -6.61 4.42
C GLU A 82 6.04 -6.65 5.91
N SER A 83 6.32 -7.84 6.44
CA SER A 83 6.90 -7.98 7.78
C SER A 83 8.31 -7.40 7.82
N GLU A 84 8.67 -6.80 8.95
CA GLU A 84 10.00 -6.28 9.19
C GLU A 84 11.02 -7.41 9.28
N GLU A 85 12.18 -7.23 8.64
CA GLU A 85 13.33 -8.11 8.74
C GLU A 85 14.17 -7.77 9.99
N PRO A 86 15.00 -8.71 10.49
CA PRO A 86 15.78 -8.50 11.71
C PRO A 86 16.66 -7.23 11.70
N ASP A 87 17.05 -6.76 10.52
CA ASP A 87 17.95 -5.63 10.33
C ASP A 87 17.24 -4.25 10.38
N GLY A 88 15.95 -4.21 10.74
CA GLY A 88 15.16 -2.96 10.79
C GLY A 88 14.77 -2.42 9.41
N LEU A 89 15.01 -3.22 8.37
CA LEU A 89 14.56 -2.98 7.01
C LEU A 89 13.23 -3.69 6.78
N VAL A 90 12.37 -3.03 6.01
CA VAL A 90 11.05 -3.51 5.65
C VAL A 90 10.97 -3.54 4.12
N PRO A 91 10.74 -4.71 3.51
CA PRO A 91 10.42 -4.77 2.10
C PRO A 91 9.13 -3.98 1.85
N ILE A 92 9.20 -2.99 0.98
CA ILE A 92 8.04 -2.21 0.57
C ILE A 92 7.74 -2.40 -0.90
N ARG A 93 6.49 -2.14 -1.25
CA ARG A 93 5.98 -2.06 -2.60
C ARG A 93 5.21 -0.77 -2.81
N THR A 94 5.42 -0.12 -3.95
CA THR A 94 4.65 1.06 -4.36
C THR A 94 3.38 0.68 -5.13
N GLU A 95 2.53 1.66 -5.45
CA GLU A 95 1.35 1.45 -6.30
C GLU A 95 1.72 0.94 -7.70
N LYS A 96 2.92 1.28 -8.18
CA LYS A 96 3.50 0.84 -9.47
C LYS A 96 4.24 -0.50 -9.38
N ASP A 97 4.07 -1.25 -8.28
CA ASP A 97 4.73 -2.54 -8.04
C ASP A 97 6.27 -2.48 -7.96
N HIS A 98 6.86 -1.28 -7.87
CA HIS A 98 8.29 -1.16 -7.54
C HIS A 98 8.52 -1.62 -6.11
N ARG A 99 9.51 -2.50 -5.91
CA ARG A 99 9.90 -3.05 -4.62
C ARG A 99 11.31 -2.63 -4.23
N ILE A 100 11.51 -2.33 -2.95
CA ILE A 100 12.81 -2.00 -2.36
C ILE A 100 12.73 -2.16 -0.83
N ASN A 101 13.87 -2.34 -0.16
CA ASN A 101 13.94 -2.32 1.29
C ASN A 101 13.97 -0.88 1.82
N CYS A 102 13.12 -0.58 2.79
CA CYS A 102 12.99 0.73 3.43
C CYS A 102 13.19 0.60 4.94
N PRO A 103 13.97 1.47 5.60
CA PRO A 103 14.03 1.52 7.06
C PRO A 103 12.66 1.73 7.69
N ALA A 104 12.32 0.91 8.69
CA ALA A 104 11.03 0.99 9.40
C ALA A 104 10.77 2.38 9.99
N THR A 105 11.84 3.08 10.40
CA THR A 105 11.81 4.43 10.98
C THR A 105 11.25 5.51 10.05
N TYR A 106 11.17 5.25 8.74
CA TYR A 106 10.60 6.18 7.77
C TYR A 106 9.14 5.90 7.45
N LEU A 107 8.52 4.92 8.11
CA LEU A 107 7.18 4.43 7.83
C LEU A 107 6.31 4.49 9.09
N ILE A 108 5.03 4.81 8.91
CA ILE A 108 4.02 4.70 9.98
C ILE A 108 2.80 3.93 9.49
N CYS A 109 2.22 3.07 10.33
CA CYS A 109 1.00 2.34 10.02
C CYS A 109 -0.17 3.31 9.81
N LEU A 110 -0.88 3.16 8.69
CA LEU A 110 -2.15 3.85 8.44
C LEU A 110 -3.28 3.11 9.17
N ASN A 111 -3.60 3.59 10.38
CA ASN A 111 -4.64 3.05 11.24
C ASN A 111 -6.04 3.55 10.90
#